data_AF-A0A0Q5N0B8-F1
#
_entry.id   AF-A0A0Q5N0B8-F1
#
_cell.length_a   1.000
_cell.length_b   1.000
_cell.length_c   1.000
_cell.angle_alpha   90.00
_cell.angle_beta   90.00
_cell.angle_gamma   90.00
#
_symmetry.space_group_name_H-M   'P 1'
#
loop_
_entity.id
_entity.type
_entity.pdbx_description
1 polymer ?
#
loop_
_entity_poly.entity_id
_entity_poly.type
_entity_poly.pdbx_seq_one_letter_code
_entity_poly.pdbx_strand_id
1 'polypeptide(L)'
;MDASTRQHAVMIAMSARVRPTAGIDSVRTLERDLRSRYESLPISPHQYLVRFSDGPVLVTDELGSLRLDVVVADERSARHFVDSFRSELDIRTLRGSLAVSWSRDATAAVPLR
;
A
#
# COMPACT_ATOMS: atom_id res chain seq x y z
N MET A 1 11.64 -22.53 -34.02
CA MET A 1 10.77 -22.33 -32.85
C MET A 1 11.57 -22.69 -31.63
N ASP A 2 12.01 -21.71 -30.86
CA ASP A 2 12.03 -21.80 -29.40
C ASP A 2 12.35 -20.43 -28.81
N ALA A 3 11.33 -19.56 -28.80
CA ALA A 3 11.37 -18.33 -28.01
C ALA A 3 10.88 -18.69 -26.60
N SER A 4 11.68 -19.48 -25.87
CA SER A 4 11.51 -19.65 -24.43
C SER A 4 12.03 -18.40 -23.75
N THR A 5 11.27 -17.31 -23.92
CA THR A 5 11.41 -16.09 -23.14
C THR A 5 11.09 -16.50 -21.71
N ARG A 6 12.13 -16.71 -20.90
CA ARG A 6 12.03 -16.70 -19.45
C ARG A 6 11.35 -15.37 -19.09
N GLN A 7 10.04 -15.41 -18.85
CA GLN A 7 9.34 -14.33 -18.19
C GLN A 7 10.01 -14.20 -16.83
N HIS A 8 10.94 -13.26 -16.71
CA HIS A 8 11.39 -12.81 -15.42
C HIS A 8 10.13 -12.38 -14.68
N ALA A 9 9.77 -13.08 -13.61
CA ALA A 9 8.68 -12.65 -12.75
C ALA A 9 9.08 -11.27 -12.20
N VAL A 10 8.47 -10.21 -12.72
CA VAL A 10 8.79 -8.85 -12.32
C VAL A 10 7.89 -8.48 -11.16
N MET A 11 8.47 -8.38 -9.97
CA MET A 11 7.74 -7.79 -8.85
C MET A 11 7.66 -6.27 -9.03
N ILE A 12 6.54 -5.70 -8.61
CA ILE A 12 6.28 -4.27 -8.69
C ILE A 12 6.32 -3.73 -7.27
N ALA A 13 7.28 -2.87 -6.99
CA ALA A 13 7.23 -2.02 -5.82
C ALA A 13 6.34 -0.81 -6.12
N MET A 14 5.46 -0.46 -5.19
CA MET A 14 4.65 0.73 -5.31
C MET A 14 4.48 1.37 -3.95
N SER A 15 4.30 2.69 -3.99
CA SER A 15 4.08 3.49 -2.80
C SER A 15 2.84 4.35 -2.98
N ALA A 16 2.06 4.51 -1.92
CA ALA A 16 1.03 5.52 -1.83
C ALA A 16 1.41 6.55 -0.78
N ARG A 17 1.13 7.81 -1.09
CA ARG A 17 1.04 8.85 -0.07
C ARG A 17 -0.42 9.22 0.13
N VAL A 18 -0.86 9.16 1.38
CA VAL A 18 -2.22 9.46 1.81
C VAL A 18 -2.18 10.71 2.66
N ARG A 19 -2.78 11.78 2.15
CA ARG A 19 -2.87 13.08 2.83
C ARG A 19 -4.33 13.40 3.10
N PRO A 20 -4.65 14.17 4.14
CA PRO A 20 -6.00 14.66 4.29
C PRO A 20 -6.30 15.75 3.26
N THR A 21 -7.56 15.85 2.84
CA THR A 21 -8.06 17.00 2.06
C THR A 21 -8.54 18.13 2.98
N ALA A 22 -8.96 17.80 4.22
CA ALA A 22 -9.30 18.75 5.28
C ALA A 22 -9.09 18.14 6.68
N GLY A 23 -8.41 18.89 7.57
CA GLY A 23 -8.09 18.46 8.94
C GLY A 23 -7.14 17.25 9.02
N ILE A 24 -6.58 16.93 10.18
CA ILE A 24 -5.65 15.76 10.31
C ILE A 24 -6.37 14.47 10.70
N ASP A 25 -7.61 14.56 11.17
CA ASP A 25 -8.31 13.46 11.84
C ASP A 25 -8.57 12.27 10.91
N SER A 26 -8.81 12.53 9.62
CA SER A 26 -9.09 11.48 8.64
C SER A 26 -7.90 10.53 8.44
N VAL A 27 -6.67 11.04 8.50
CA VAL A 27 -5.46 10.21 8.41
C VAL A 27 -5.27 9.38 9.67
N ARG A 28 -5.52 9.97 10.85
CA ARG A 28 -5.42 9.26 12.14
C ARG A 28 -6.49 8.18 12.28
N THR A 29 -7.69 8.42 11.75
CA THR A 29 -8.75 7.42 11.65
C THR A 29 -8.32 6.26 10.75
N LEU A 30 -7.78 6.55 9.56
CA LEU A 30 -7.26 5.52 8.67
C LEU A 30 -6.16 4.67 9.34
N GLU A 31 -5.18 5.33 9.97
CA GLU A 31 -4.08 4.65 10.68
C GLU A 31 -4.63 3.68 11.75
N ARG A 32 -5.54 4.16 12.60
CA ARG A 32 -6.16 3.39 13.67
C ARG A 32 -6.96 2.22 13.13
N ASP A 33 -7.73 2.43 12.07
CA ASP A 33 -8.54 1.39 11.45
C ASP A 33 -7.66 0.32 10.80
N LEU A 34 -6.54 0.71 10.17
CA LEU A 34 -5.59 -0.26 9.61
C LEU A 34 -4.98 -1.14 10.72
N ARG A 35 -4.59 -0.55 11.85
CA ARG A 35 -3.95 -1.28 12.96
C ARG A 35 -4.91 -2.17 13.74
N SER A 36 -6.18 -1.77 13.85
CA SER A 36 -7.17 -2.52 14.63
C SER A 36 -7.87 -3.63 13.83
N ARG A 37 -8.01 -3.48 12.52
CA ARG A 37 -8.75 -4.43 11.67
C ARG A 37 -7.90 -5.46 10.96
N TYR A 38 -6.62 -5.16 10.75
CA TYR A 38 -5.69 -6.09 10.12
C TYR A 38 -4.64 -6.54 11.12
N GLU A 39 -4.10 -7.73 10.88
CA GLU A 39 -2.90 -8.19 11.57
C GLU A 39 -1.80 -7.14 11.37
N SER A 40 -1.34 -6.55 12.47
CA SER A 40 -0.36 -5.48 12.45
C SER A 40 0.84 -5.79 13.33
N LEU A 41 2.03 -5.52 12.80
CA LEU A 41 3.30 -5.74 13.49
C LEU A 41 4.07 -4.42 13.56
N PRO A 42 4.34 -3.88 14.75
CA PRO A 42 5.18 -2.69 14.88
C PRO A 42 6.62 -3.00 14.44
N ILE A 43 7.22 -2.13 13.64
CA ILE A 43 8.60 -2.25 13.15
C ILE A 43 9.50 -1.20 13.80
N SER A 44 9.02 0.04 13.88
CA SER A 44 9.69 1.17 14.52
C SER A 44 8.64 2.17 15.05
N PRO A 45 9.00 3.21 15.81
CA PRO A 45 8.03 4.12 16.42
C PRO A 45 7.00 4.75 15.46
N HIS A 46 7.38 4.91 14.19
CA HIS A 46 6.53 5.48 13.14
C HIS A 46 6.25 4.50 12.00
N GLN A 47 6.54 3.21 12.18
CA GLN A 47 6.38 2.22 11.13
C GLN A 47 5.76 0.92 11.64
N TYR A 48 4.86 0.37 10.85
CA TYR A 48 4.26 -0.91 11.13
C TYR A 48 3.93 -1.64 9.83
N LEU A 49 4.01 -2.96 9.85
CA LEU A 49 3.46 -3.79 8.79
C LEU A 49 1.99 -4.06 9.07
N VAL A 50 1.16 -4.01 8.03
CA VAL A 50 -0.19 -4.58 8.05
C VAL A 50 -0.34 -5.61 6.95
N ARG A 51 -1.09 -6.67 7.23
CA ARG A 51 -1.50 -7.61 6.19
C ARG A 51 -2.79 -7.11 5.53
N PHE A 52 -2.68 -6.53 4.34
CA PHE A 52 -3.80 -5.95 3.62
C PHE A 52 -3.87 -6.48 2.19
N SER A 53 -5.05 -6.91 1.76
CA SER A 53 -5.28 -7.50 0.43
C SER A 53 -4.29 -8.66 0.19
N ASP A 54 -3.51 -8.60 -0.88
CA ASP A 54 -2.67 -9.68 -1.38
C ASP A 54 -1.30 -9.78 -0.68
N GLY A 55 -0.98 -8.90 0.28
CA GLY A 55 0.36 -8.89 0.87
C GLY A 55 0.60 -8.00 2.09
N PRO A 56 1.84 -8.02 2.61
CA PRO A 56 2.27 -7.10 3.64
C PRO A 56 2.43 -5.69 3.07
N VAL A 57 1.98 -4.70 3.83
CA VAL A 57 2.11 -3.28 3.51
C VAL A 57 2.87 -2.63 4.65
N LEU A 58 3.99 -2.01 4.33
CA LEU A 58 4.70 -1.15 5.28
C LEU A 58 3.99 0.19 5.32
N VAL A 59 3.46 0.54 6.48
CA VAL A 59 2.87 1.85 6.73
C VAL A 59 3.86 2.67 7.53
N THR A 60 4.22 3.84 7.01
CA THR A 60 5.03 4.84 7.70
C THR A 60 4.15 6.05 8.03
N ASP A 61 4.06 6.38 9.32
CA ASP A 61 3.45 7.61 9.81
C ASP A 61 4.41 8.79 9.57
N GLU A 62 4.03 9.66 8.65
CA GLU A 62 4.70 10.92 8.36
C GLU A 62 3.91 12.07 9.02
N LEU A 63 4.55 13.21 9.27
CA LEU A 63 3.89 14.35 9.91
C LEU A 63 2.68 14.85 9.10
N GLY A 64 1.47 14.40 9.47
CA GLY A 64 0.21 14.73 8.81
C GLY A 64 -0.15 13.89 7.58
N SER A 65 0.55 12.78 7.32
CA SER A 65 0.24 11.87 6.21
C SER A 65 0.68 10.44 6.49
N LEU A 66 0.13 9.47 5.74
CA LEU A 66 0.68 8.12 5.73
C LEU A 66 1.40 7.86 4.41
N ARG A 67 2.53 7.17 4.49
CA ARG A 67 3.15 6.51 3.36
C ARG A 67 2.89 5.00 3.48
N LEU A 68 2.44 4.39 2.39
CA LEU A 68 2.24 2.95 2.28
C LEU A 68 3.22 2.45 1.24
N ASP A 69 4.02 1.44 1.56
CA ASP A 69 4.91 0.77 0.62
C ASP A 69 4.50 -0.71 0.54
N VAL A 70 4.32 -1.21 -0.70
CA VAL A 70 3.94 -2.59 -0.97
C VAL A 70 4.69 -3.14 -2.17
N VAL A 71 4.99 -4.44 -2.13
CA VAL A 71 5.56 -5.18 -3.24
C VAL A 71 4.53 -6.22 -3.68
N VAL A 72 4.19 -6.21 -4.96
CA VAL A 72 3.21 -7.14 -5.56
C VAL A 72 3.83 -7.95 -6.69
N ALA A 73 3.22 -9.09 -6.99
CA ALA A 73 3.79 -10.08 -7.91
C ALA A 73 3.80 -9.63 -9.38
N ASP A 74 2.78 -8.88 -9.81
CA ASP A 74 2.60 -8.46 -11.20
C ASP A 74 1.64 -7.25 -11.33
N GLU A 75 1.39 -6.82 -12.56
CA GLU A 75 0.48 -5.71 -12.90
C GLU A 75 -0.99 -5.96 -12.55
N ARG A 76 -1.43 -7.23 -12.54
CA ARG A 76 -2.79 -7.58 -12.13
C ARG A 76 -2.95 -7.38 -10.62
N SER A 77 -2.01 -7.89 -9.83
CA SER A 77 -1.95 -7.66 -8.38
C SER A 77 -1.81 -6.16 -8.05
N ALA A 78 -1.01 -5.43 -8.83
CA ALA A 78 -0.88 -3.97 -8.68
C ALA A 78 -2.21 -3.23 -8.81
N ARG A 79 -2.98 -3.52 -9.87
CA ARG A 79 -4.31 -2.92 -10.07
C ARG A 79 -5.29 -3.34 -9.00
N HIS A 80 -5.34 -4.64 -8.70
CA HIS A 80 -6.21 -5.18 -7.67
C HIS A 80 -5.95 -4.51 -6.31
N PHE A 81 -4.69 -4.37 -5.91
CA PHE A 81 -4.32 -3.72 -4.66
C PHE A 81 -4.79 -2.25 -4.60
N VAL A 82 -4.58 -1.48 -5.67
CA VAL A 82 -5.04 -0.09 -5.75
C VAL A 82 -6.56 -0.01 -5.65
N ASP A 83 -7.28 -0.89 -6.31
CA ASP A 83 -8.75 -0.92 -6.30
C ASP A 83 -9.30 -1.39 -4.95
N SER A 84 -8.70 -2.39 -4.33
CA SER A 84 -9.02 -2.81 -2.96
C SER A 84 -8.78 -1.69 -1.97
N PHE A 85 -7.66 -0.96 -2.08
CA PHE A 85 -7.37 0.16 -1.19
C PHE A 85 -8.38 1.30 -1.36
N ARG A 86 -8.74 1.65 -2.60
CA ARG A 86 -9.79 2.64 -2.88
C ARG A 86 -11.13 2.21 -2.30
N SER A 87 -11.49 0.94 -2.47
CA SER A 87 -12.74 0.38 -1.94
C SER A 87 -12.76 0.42 -0.40
N GLU A 88 -11.62 0.17 0.24
CA GLU A 88 -11.50 0.28 1.70
C GLU A 88 -11.73 1.72 2.18
N LEU A 89 -11.18 2.71 1.46
CA LEU A 89 -11.45 4.12 1.76
C LEU A 89 -12.91 4.51 1.55
N ASP A 90 -13.57 3.95 0.54
CA ASP A 90 -15.00 4.15 0.28
C ASP A 90 -15.87 3.61 1.41
N ILE A 91 -15.64 2.35 1.82
CA ILE A 91 -16.38 1.70 2.91
C ILE A 91 -16.25 2.50 4.20
N ARG A 92 -15.10 3.12 4.43
CA ARG A 92 -14.82 3.94 5.62
C ARG A 92 -15.29 5.38 5.50
N THR A 93 -15.93 5.76 4.39
CA THR A 93 -16.37 7.14 4.09
C THR A 93 -15.22 8.16 4.08
N LEU A 94 -13.99 7.70 3.79
CA LEU A 94 -12.77 8.50 3.79
C LEU A 94 -12.37 9.01 2.40
N ARG A 95 -12.98 8.53 1.31
CA ARG A 95 -12.58 8.90 -0.07
C ARG A 95 -12.67 10.40 -0.38
N GLY A 96 -13.56 11.13 0.30
CA GLY A 96 -13.66 12.59 0.17
C GLY A 96 -12.72 13.37 1.10
N SER A 97 -12.28 12.75 2.18
CA SER A 97 -11.46 13.38 3.22
C SER A 97 -9.96 13.08 3.08
N LEU A 98 -9.58 12.18 2.16
CA LEU A 98 -8.20 11.76 1.90
C LEU A 98 -7.86 11.85 0.41
N ALA A 99 -6.74 12.48 0.10
CA ALA A 99 -6.10 12.45 -1.20
C ALA A 99 -5.03 11.34 -1.22
N VAL A 100 -5.12 10.43 -2.18
CA VAL A 100 -4.16 9.33 -2.36
C VAL A 100 -3.42 9.49 -3.67
N SER A 101 -2.09 9.61 -3.61
CA SER A 101 -1.22 9.65 -4.78
C SER A 101 -0.33 8.40 -4.80
N TRP A 102 -0.46 7.60 -5.86
CA TRP A 102 0.37 6.42 -6.08
C TRP A 102 1.60 6.76 -6.92
N SER A 103 2.76 6.29 -6.47
CA SER A 103 3.99 6.22 -7.27
C SER A 103 4.37 4.76 -7.47
N ARG A 104 4.95 4.46 -8.63
CA ARG A 104 5.55 3.17 -8.93
C ARG A 104 7.05 3.38 -8.92
N ASP A 105 7.70 2.91 -7.87
CA ASP A 105 9.15 2.85 -7.83
C ASP A 105 9.57 1.59 -8.62
N ALA A 106 10.63 1.72 -9.42
CA ALA A 106 11.00 0.77 -10.46
C ALA A 106 10.89 -0.71 -10.07
N THR A 107 10.55 -1.54 -11.05
CA THR A 107 10.52 -3.01 -11.00
C THR A 107 11.61 -3.58 -10.08
N ALA A 108 11.20 -4.12 -8.94
CA ALA A 108 12.14 -4.69 -7.98
C ALA A 108 12.57 -6.08 -8.46
N ALA A 109 13.88 -6.36 -8.43
CA ALA A 109 14.36 -7.71 -8.66
C ALA A 109 13.75 -8.66 -7.61
N VAL A 110 13.33 -9.86 -8.04
CA VAL A 110 12.81 -10.91 -7.15
C VAL A 110 13.79 -11.12 -5.98
N PRO A 111 13.33 -11.29 -4.72
CA PRO A 111 14.23 -11.54 -3.61
C PRO A 111 14.91 -12.87 -3.87
N LEU A 112 16.23 -12.91 -3.70
CA LEU A 112 17.01 -14.14 -3.82
C LEU A 112 16.45 -15.18 -2.83
N ARG A 113 16.15 -16.37 -3.34
CA ARG A 113 15.68 -17.52 -2.54
C ARG A 113 16.83 -18.19 -1.81
#